data_AF-A0A2E3HTI0-F1
#
_entry.id   AF-A0A2E3HTI0-F1
#
_cell.length_a   1.000
_cell.length_b   1.000
_cell.length_c   1.000
_cell.angle_alpha   90.00
_cell.angle_beta   90.00
_cell.angle_gamma   90.00
#
_symmetry.space_group_name_H-M   'P 1'
#
loop_
_entity.id
_entity.type
_entity.pdbx_description
1 polymer ?
#
loop_
_entity_poly.entity_id
_entity_poly.type
_entity_poly.pdbx_seq_one_letter_code
_entity_poly.pdbx_strand_id
1 'polypeptide(L)' 'MYTISFINYKGGVGKTILTANLSAELAFHDYQVLLIDLAPQTNLTFFLISPSI' A
#
# COMPACT_ATOMS: atom_id res chain seq x y z
N MET A 1 -15.24 8.46 -6.86
CA MET A 1 -14.25 7.38 -6.63
C MET A 1 -12.94 7.84 -7.24
N TYR A 2 -11.86 7.85 -6.46
CA TYR A 2 -10.52 8.27 -6.91
C TYR A 2 -9.58 7.07 -6.93
N THR A 3 -8.69 7.00 -7.92
CA THR A 3 -7.67 5.95 -8.06
C THR A 3 -6.29 6.58 -8.06
N ILE A 4 -5.40 6.11 -7.18
CA ILE A 4 -4.03 6.60 -7.02
C ILE A 4 -3.08 5.41 -7.16
N SER A 5 -2.06 5.54 -8.02
CA SER A 5 -1.09 4.47 -8.29
C SER A 5 0.34 4.93 -8.00
N PHE A 6 1.08 4.15 -7.21
CA PHE A 6 2.48 4.40 -6.89
C PHE A 6 3.39 3.58 -7.80
N ILE A 7 3.90 4.19 -8.86
CA ILE A 7 4.66 3.50 -9.91
C ILE A 7 6.10 4.03 -9.96
N ASN A 8 7.06 3.11 -9.98
CA ASN A 8 8.47 3.40 -10.22
C ASN A 8 9.20 2.09 -10.58
N TYR A 9 9.97 2.09 -11.66
CA TYR A 9 10.76 0.94 -12.12
C TYR A 9 11.88 0.54 -11.15
N LYS A 10 12.41 1.49 -10.37
CA LYS A 10 13.48 1.22 -9.41
C LYS A 10 12.92 0.59 -8.12
N GLY A 11 13.50 -0.53 -7.71
CA GLY A 11 13.25 -1.16 -6.41
C GLY A 11 13.80 -0.34 -5.24
N GLY A 12 13.22 -0.49 -4.05
CA GLY A 12 13.77 0.14 -2.83
C GLY A 12 13.56 1.65 -2.69
N VAL A 13 12.78 2.30 -3.56
CA VAL A 13 12.51 3.75 -3.51
C VAL A 13 11.35 4.16 -2.59
N GLY A 14 10.87 3.24 -1.74
CA GLY A 14 9.83 3.54 -0.75
C GLY A 14 8.37 3.47 -1.23
N LYS A 15 8.09 2.98 -2.45
CA LYS A 15 6.71 2.87 -2.99
C LYS A 15 5.73 2.23 -2.00
N THR A 16 6.06 1.03 -1.52
CA THR A 16 5.21 0.25 -0.61
C THR A 16 4.96 0.98 0.70
N ILE A 17 6.01 1.57 1.29
CA ILE A 17 5.94 2.30 2.55
C ILE A 17 5.05 3.54 2.39
N LEU A 18 5.22 4.27 1.28
CA LEU A 18 4.41 5.45 0.99
C LEU A 18 2.94 5.09 0.74
N THR A 19 2.68 4.02 -0.03
CA THR A 19 1.33 3.51 -0.26
C THR A 19 0.64 3.13 1.04
N ALA A 20 1.31 2.38 1.92
CA ALA A 20 0.73 1.96 3.20
C ALA A 20 0.43 3.17 4.11
N ASN A 21 1.39 4.08 4.30
CA ASN A 21 1.20 5.23 5.20
C ASN A 21 0.15 6.22 4.67
N LEU A 22 0.14 6.51 3.36
CA LEU A 22 -0.89 7.38 2.80
C LEU A 22 -2.29 6.77 2.96
N SER A 23 -2.42 5.45 2.76
CA SER A 23 -3.70 4.77 2.96
C SER A 23 -4.18 4.80 4.41
N ALA A 24 -3.26 4.68 5.37
CA ALA A 24 -3.56 4.77 6.80
C ALA A 24 -4.03 6.18 7.17
N GLU A 25 -3.36 7.22 6.64
CA GLU A 25 -3.76 8.62 6.86
C GLU A 25 -5.14 8.90 6.26
N LEU A 26 -5.41 8.42 5.04
CA LEU A 26 -6.74 8.57 4.43
C LEU A 26 -7.82 7.83 5.25
N ALA A 27 -7.54 6.62 5.70
CA ALA A 27 -8.45 5.88 6.56
C ALA A 27 -8.68 6.58 7.92
N PHE A 28 -7.64 7.21 8.48
CA PHE A 28 -7.72 8.02 9.70
C PHE A 28 -8.63 9.25 9.52
N HIS A 29 -8.71 9.80 8.31
CA HIS A 29 -9.64 10.86 7.93
C HIS A 29 -11.01 10.36 7.44
N ASP A 30 -11.44 9.17 7.89
CA ASP A 30 -12.74 8.55 7.58
C ASP A 30 -12.99 8.23 6.10
N TYR A 31 -11.94 8.20 5.26
CA TYR A 31 -12.08 7.75 3.88
C TYR A 31 -12.11 6.21 3.82
N GLN A 32 -13.01 5.67 3.00
CA GLN A 32 -12.97 4.25 2.65
C GLN A 32 -11.86 3.98 1.63
N VAL A 33 -10.82 3.26 2.05
CA VAL A 33 -9.64 2.98 1.23
C VAL A 33 -9.57 1.50 0.88
N LEU A 34 -9.38 1.20 -0.40
CA LEU A 34 -9.03 -0.12 -0.90
C LEU A 34 -7.58 -0.09 -1.39
N LEU A 35 -6.76 -0.98 -0.85
CA LEU A 35 -5.40 -1.21 -1.33
C LEU A 35 -5.34 -2.44 -2.24
N ILE A 36 -4.59 -2.33 -3.33
CA ILE A 36 -4.34 -3.42 -4.28
C ILE A 36 -2.82 -3.59 -4.40
N ASP A 37 -2.31 -4.75 -4.00
CA ASP A 37 -0.90 -5.10 -4.19
C ASP A 37 -0.70 -5.81 -5.53
N LEU A 38 0.07 -5.17 -6.42
CA LEU A 38 0.45 -5.70 -7.73
C LEU A 38 1.93 -6.05 -7.81
N ALA A 39 2.69 -5.88 -6.72
CA ALA A 39 4.12 -6.21 -6.71
C ALA A 39 4.30 -7.74 -6.63
N PRO A 40 5.11 -8.36 -7.50
CA PRO A 40 5.39 -9.80 -7.43
C PRO A 40 5.94 -10.26 -6.08
N GLN A 41 6.61 -9.36 -5.35
CA GLN A 41 7.17 -9.64 -4.02
C GLN A 41 6.13 -9.54 -2.89
N THR A 42 4.91 -9.08 -3.16
CA THR A 42 3.80 -9.01 -2.19
C THR A 42 4.12 -8.21 -0.92
N ASN A 43 5.01 -7.22 -1.06
CA ASN A 43 5.53 -6.46 0.08
C ASN A 43 4.43 -5.66 0.80
N LEU A 44 3.40 -5.16 0.10
CA LEU A 44 2.33 -4.39 0.74
C LEU A 44 1.41 -5.32 1.53
N THR A 45 1.08 -6.49 0.97
CA THR A 45 0.29 -7.52 1.65
C THR A 45 0.94 -7.93 2.96
N PHE A 46 2.22 -8.32 2.95
CA PHE A 46 2.93 -8.73 4.17
C PHE A 46 3.17 -7.59 5.17
N PHE A 47 3.20 -6.34 4.70
CA PHE A 47 3.33 -5.18 5.59
C PHE A 47 2.06 -4.96 6.43
N LEU A 48 0.87 -5.24 5.88
CA LEU A 48 -0.42 -4.96 6.54
C LEU A 48 -1.03 -6.19 7.20
N ILE A 49 -0.79 -7.37 6.63
CA ILE A 49 -1.38 -8.61 7.09
C ILE A 49 -0.27 -9.44 7.71
N SER A 50 -0.37 -9.67 9.03
CA SER A 50 0.47 -10.64 9.69
C SER A 50 0.07 -12.04 9.22
N PRO A 51 1.01 -12.88 8.76
CA PRO A 51 0.69 -14.26 8.42
C PRO A 51 0.19 -14.96 9.67
N SER A 52 -0.98 -15.60 9.56
CA SER A 52 -1.53 -16.47 10.59
C SER A 52 -0.74 -17.78 10.62
N ILE A 53 0.42 -17.75 11.28
CA ILE A 53 1.20 -18.93 11.69
C ILE A 53 1.12 -19.05 13.20
#